data_AF-A0AAD9TSV6-F1
#
_entry.id   AF-A0AAD9TSV6-F1
#
_cell.length_a   1.000
_cell.length_b   1.000
_cell.length_c   1.000
_cell.angle_alpha   90.00
_cell.angle_beta   90.00
_cell.angle_gamma   90.00
#
_symmetry.space_group_name_H-M   'P 1'
#
loop_
_entity.id
_entity.type
_entity.pdbx_description
1 polymer ?
#
loop_
_entity_poly.entity_id
_entity_poly.type
_entity_poly.pdbx_seq_one_letter_code
_entity_poly.pdbx_strand_id
1 'polypeptide(L)'
;MDRNAFAMLCELLKTRGGLLDDGNVTIEEQVATFVNILAHHTKNRSVQVRLYRSGETISRYVHRVLHALLRLENVLFVKPTPVPDDYSDSRWRWFKGYLGALDGTYIEVTIPESDKPRYQIRKGHIATNVLGVCTRELKFVYVLSSWEGSATDSRVLRDVITRHNGLKIPFGNYYLADARYTNSQGYLAPYRGTRYHLQEWEDFDCVPRNHEEYFNMKHSQARNIIERCFCLLKKRWAILRSPSFYPIRFQGRMIIACALLHNFIRMYMDVDPEEYTPITLDELSIGEDIPDELESTNVIEASDEWSQWRDDLAGEMFDTWMSRRT
;
A
#
# COMPACT_ATOMS: atom_id res chain seq x y z
N MET A 1 12.12 14.72 -3.12
CA MET A 1 11.16 15.83 -3.26
C MET A 1 11.92 17.07 -3.71
N ASP A 2 11.50 17.70 -4.79
CA ASP A 2 12.13 18.94 -5.27
C ASP A 2 11.70 20.17 -4.45
N ARG A 3 12.31 21.33 -4.73
CA ARG A 3 12.06 22.57 -4.00
C ARG A 3 10.64 23.11 -4.20
N ASN A 4 10.06 22.94 -5.39
CA ASN A 4 8.72 23.46 -5.71
C ASN A 4 7.65 22.64 -5.00
N ALA A 5 7.76 21.31 -5.07
CA ALA A 5 6.92 20.39 -4.32
C ALA A 5 7.01 20.63 -2.81
N PHE A 6 8.21 20.90 -2.29
CA PHE A 6 8.37 21.24 -0.88
C PHE A 6 7.66 22.55 -0.49
N ALA A 7 7.76 23.59 -1.31
CA ALA A 7 7.05 24.85 -1.07
C ALA A 7 5.53 24.66 -1.11
N MET A 8 5.02 23.90 -2.09
CA MET A 8 3.61 23.55 -2.19
C MET A 8 3.13 22.73 -0.99
N LEU A 9 3.96 21.82 -0.46
CA LEU A 9 3.63 21.06 0.75
C LEU A 9 3.48 21.96 1.97
N CYS A 10 4.39 22.92 2.15
CA CYS A 10 4.35 23.87 3.25
C CYS A 10 3.08 24.73 3.18
N GLU A 11 2.75 25.26 2.00
CA GLU A 11 1.52 26.03 1.82
C GLU A 11 0.26 25.19 2.01
N LEU A 12 0.24 23.94 1.54
CA LEU A 12 -0.89 23.03 1.76
C LEU A 12 -1.09 22.74 3.25
N LEU A 13 -0.01 22.50 3.99
CA LEU A 13 -0.05 22.25 5.44
C LEU A 13 -0.49 23.48 6.23
N LYS A 14 -0.09 24.67 5.79
CA LYS A 14 -0.53 25.94 6.38
C LYS A 14 -2.01 26.19 6.14
N THR A 15 -2.44 26.13 4.88
CA THR A 15 -3.80 26.54 4.46
C THR A 15 -4.88 25.52 4.82
N ARG A 16 -4.61 24.22 4.61
CA ARG A 16 -5.60 23.15 4.84
C ARG A 16 -5.28 22.27 6.05
N GLY A 17 -4.00 22.09 6.38
CA GLY A 17 -3.57 21.32 7.55
C GLY A 17 -3.71 22.09 8.88
N GLY A 18 -3.74 23.43 8.80
CA GLY A 18 -3.77 24.32 9.97
C GLY A 18 -2.45 24.36 10.74
N LEU A 19 -1.33 24.12 10.05
CA LEU A 19 0.00 24.24 10.65
C LEU A 19 0.34 25.72 10.85
N LEU A 20 0.70 26.07 12.09
CA LEU A 20 1.01 27.43 12.50
C LEU A 20 2.51 27.61 12.74
N ASP A 21 2.98 28.83 12.48
CA ASP A 21 4.29 29.28 12.93
C ASP A 21 4.29 29.35 14.48
N ASP A 22 5.35 28.84 15.12
CA ASP A 22 5.52 28.90 16.59
C ASP A 22 6.19 30.22 17.03
N GLY A 23 6.40 31.17 16.11
CA GLY A 23 7.12 32.44 16.30
C GLY A 23 8.64 32.29 16.39
N ASN A 24 9.11 31.12 16.79
CA ASN A 24 10.53 30.79 16.93
C ASN A 24 11.07 29.93 15.77
N VAL A 25 10.19 29.26 15.03
CA VAL A 25 10.53 28.31 13.97
C VAL A 25 9.47 28.33 12.88
N THR A 26 9.94 28.60 11.66
CA THR A 26 9.08 28.71 10.48
C THR A 26 8.45 27.36 10.13
N ILE A 27 7.36 27.41 9.36
CA ILE A 27 6.67 26.20 8.89
C ILE A 27 7.61 25.32 8.07
N GLU A 28 8.45 25.93 7.23
CA GLU A 28 9.42 25.23 6.40
C GLU A 28 10.43 24.45 7.25
N GLU A 29 10.97 25.04 8.34
CA GLU A 29 11.88 24.33 9.23
C GLU A 29 11.16 23.17 9.95
N GLN A 30 9.91 23.35 10.38
CA GLN A 30 9.12 22.26 10.99
C GLN A 30 8.89 21.11 10.00
N VAL A 31 8.46 21.40 8.78
CA VAL A 31 8.17 20.41 7.73
C VAL A 31 9.46 19.73 7.26
N ALA A 32 10.54 20.48 7.04
CA ALA A 32 11.84 19.93 6.68
C ALA A 32 12.37 18.97 7.76
N THR A 33 12.20 19.32 9.03
CA THR A 33 12.57 18.46 10.16
C THR A 33 11.81 17.14 10.11
N PHE A 34 10.49 17.20 9.91
CA PHE A 34 9.63 16.03 9.84
C PHE A 34 9.99 15.11 8.66
N VAL A 35 10.10 15.67 7.45
CA VAL A 35 10.46 14.91 6.24
C VAL A 35 11.84 14.28 6.38
N ASN A 36 12.81 14.98 6.99
CA ASN A 36 14.14 14.46 7.22
C ASN A 36 14.16 13.28 8.21
N ILE A 37 13.28 13.29 9.22
CA ILE A 37 13.12 12.17 10.16
C ILE A 37 12.53 10.95 9.42
N LEU A 38 11.52 11.14 8.58
CA LEU A 38 10.91 10.06 7.80
C LEU A 38 11.90 9.46 6.79
N ALA A 39 12.57 10.31 6.02
CA ALA A 39 13.44 9.92 4.91
C ALA A 39 14.69 9.17 5.39
N HIS A 40 15.28 9.59 6.51
CA HIS A 40 16.57 9.06 6.98
C HIS A 40 16.48 8.25 8.28
N HIS A 41 15.27 8.06 8.83
CA HIS A 41 15.06 7.41 10.14
C HIS A 41 15.95 8.02 11.24
N THR A 42 16.07 9.34 11.28
CA THR A 42 16.97 10.02 12.22
C THR A 42 16.39 10.09 13.63
N LYS A 43 17.24 9.82 14.63
CA LYS A 43 16.88 9.96 16.05
C LYS A 43 16.75 11.43 16.42
N ASN A 44 15.84 11.74 17.35
CA ASN A 44 15.64 13.10 17.86
C ASN A 44 16.98 13.76 18.27
N ARG A 45 17.85 13.03 19.00
CA ARG A 45 19.17 13.52 19.41
C ARG A 45 20.08 13.95 18.24
N SER A 46 20.03 13.25 17.11
CA SER A 46 20.82 13.61 15.93
C SER A 46 20.30 14.89 15.28
N VAL A 47 18.97 15.06 15.27
CA VAL A 47 18.31 16.26 14.74
C VAL A 47 18.57 17.48 15.62
N GLN A 48 18.63 17.31 16.95
CA GLN A 48 19.00 18.38 17.90
C GLN A 48 20.32 19.04 17.52
N VAL A 49 21.35 18.21 17.26
CA VAL A 49 22.70 18.68 16.92
C VAL A 49 22.70 19.40 15.57
N ARG A 50 21.95 18.89 14.58
CA ARG A 50 21.92 19.47 13.24
C ARG A 50 21.18 20.80 13.15
N LEU A 51 20.11 20.96 13.94
CA LEU A 51 19.25 22.15 13.89
C LEU A 51 19.48 23.11 15.05
N TYR A 52 20.37 22.77 15.99
CA TYR A 52 20.60 23.55 17.23
C TYR A 52 19.30 23.84 18.00
N ARG A 53 18.38 22.86 18.04
CA ARG A 53 17.09 22.94 18.74
C ARG A 53 17.02 21.91 19.87
N SER A 54 16.20 22.21 20.89
CA SER A 54 15.93 21.25 21.96
C SER A 54 15.15 20.03 21.44
N GLY A 55 15.23 18.90 22.15
CA GLY A 55 14.51 17.67 21.73
C GLY A 55 13.02 17.76 21.93
N GLU A 56 12.58 18.52 22.94
CA GLU A 56 11.18 18.83 23.15
C GLU A 56 10.62 19.61 21.96
N THR A 57 11.37 20.61 21.50
CA THR A 57 11.03 21.42 20.32
C THR A 57 10.87 20.55 19.07
N ILE A 58 11.84 19.67 18.80
CA ILE A 58 11.76 18.74 17.66
C ILE A 58 10.57 17.80 17.79
N SER A 59 10.36 17.22 18.98
CA SER A 59 9.22 16.34 19.23
C SER A 59 7.90 17.06 18.95
N ARG A 60 7.75 18.30 19.42
CA ARG A 60 6.57 19.13 19.19
C ARG A 60 6.32 19.36 17.70
N TYR A 61 7.36 19.64 16.91
CA TYR A 61 7.22 19.85 15.46
C TYR A 61 6.82 18.58 14.74
N VAL A 62 7.42 17.44 15.08
CA VAL A 62 7.04 16.16 14.50
C VAL A 62 5.56 15.87 14.75
N HIS A 63 5.08 16.10 15.98
CA HIS A 63 3.67 15.90 16.32
C HIS A 63 2.75 16.89 15.57
N ARG A 64 3.11 18.18 15.53
CA ARG A 64 2.30 19.21 14.84
C ARG A 64 2.19 18.93 13.34
N VAL A 65 3.31 18.65 12.67
CA VAL A 65 3.33 18.35 11.24
C VAL A 65 2.59 17.04 10.95
N LEU A 66 2.77 16.00 11.77
CA LEU A 66 2.03 14.75 11.65
C LEU A 66 0.52 14.98 11.74
N HIS A 67 0.06 15.73 12.75
CA HIS A 67 -1.35 16.05 12.91
C HIS A 67 -1.91 16.87 11.75
N ALA A 68 -1.13 17.84 11.23
CA ALA A 68 -1.52 18.63 10.07
C ALA A 68 -1.64 17.76 8.80
N LEU A 69 -0.71 16.83 8.59
CA LEU A 69 -0.76 15.88 7.46
C LEU A 69 -1.98 14.96 7.54
N LEU A 70 -2.28 14.39 8.71
CA LEU A 70 -3.43 13.50 8.87
C LEU A 70 -4.76 14.21 8.63
N ARG A 71 -4.86 15.53 8.87
CA ARG A 71 -6.06 16.31 8.49
C ARG A 71 -6.25 16.43 6.97
N LEU A 72 -5.18 16.23 6.19
CA LEU A 72 -5.21 16.26 4.73
C LEU A 72 -5.52 14.89 4.12
N GLU A 73 -5.88 13.88 4.91
CA GLU A 73 -6.17 12.52 4.44
C GLU A 73 -7.19 12.51 3.29
N ASN A 74 -8.31 13.22 3.45
CA ASN A 74 -9.37 13.33 2.43
C ASN A 74 -8.96 14.08 1.15
N VAL A 75 -7.83 14.80 1.18
CA VAL A 75 -7.30 15.58 0.05
C VAL A 75 -6.20 14.81 -0.67
N LEU A 76 -5.35 14.10 0.08
CA LEU A 76 -4.17 13.44 -0.46
C LEU A 76 -4.41 11.98 -0.83
N PHE A 77 -5.36 11.28 -0.20
CA PHE A 77 -5.82 10.00 -0.73
C PHE A 77 -6.68 10.22 -1.98
N VAL A 78 -6.36 9.44 -3.02
CA VAL A 78 -7.04 9.58 -4.30
C VAL A 78 -8.38 8.86 -4.28
N LYS A 79 -9.36 9.44 -4.97
CA LYS A 79 -10.59 8.73 -5.32
C LYS A 79 -10.30 7.88 -6.56
N PRO A 80 -10.47 6.56 -6.50
CA PRO A 80 -10.16 5.69 -7.64
C PRO A 80 -11.15 5.97 -8.77
N THR A 81 -10.63 5.89 -10.01
CA THR A 81 -11.45 5.95 -11.21
C THR A 81 -11.51 4.56 -11.83
N PRO A 82 -12.71 4.07 -12.17
CA PRO A 82 -12.84 2.74 -12.73
C PRO A 82 -12.24 2.68 -14.14
N VAL A 83 -11.66 1.53 -14.48
CA VAL A 83 -11.21 1.26 -15.85
C VAL A 83 -12.44 1.23 -16.79
N PRO A 84 -12.46 2.06 -17.85
CA PRO A 84 -13.56 2.10 -18.80
C PRO A 84 -13.52 0.90 -19.77
N ASP A 85 -14.63 0.65 -20.45
CA ASP A 85 -14.81 -0.53 -21.32
C ASP A 85 -13.88 -0.54 -22.55
N ASP A 86 -13.43 0.64 -23.01
CA ASP A 86 -12.63 0.88 -24.21
C ASP A 86 -11.14 1.10 -23.92
N TYR A 87 -10.66 0.67 -22.74
CA TYR A 87 -9.27 0.92 -22.34
C TYR A 87 -8.25 0.18 -23.23
N SER A 88 -7.26 0.93 -23.73
CA SER A 88 -6.30 0.45 -24.76
C SER A 88 -5.16 -0.39 -24.19
N ASP A 89 -4.82 -0.24 -22.92
CA ASP A 89 -3.72 -0.98 -22.30
C ASP A 89 -4.06 -2.47 -22.15
N SER A 90 -3.26 -3.32 -22.80
CA SER A 90 -3.39 -4.78 -22.78
C SER A 90 -3.36 -5.40 -21.37
N ARG A 91 -2.79 -4.72 -20.37
CA ARG A 91 -2.76 -5.18 -18.98
C ARG A 91 -4.12 -5.01 -18.29
N TRP A 92 -4.83 -3.91 -18.59
CA TRP A 92 -6.04 -3.51 -17.86
C TRP A 92 -7.33 -3.72 -18.64
N ARG A 93 -7.25 -3.90 -19.97
CA ARG A 93 -8.40 -4.09 -20.86
C ARG A 93 -9.35 -5.19 -20.38
N TRP A 94 -8.82 -6.23 -19.74
CA TRP A 94 -9.59 -7.35 -19.22
C TRP A 94 -10.29 -7.05 -17.89
N PHE A 95 -9.81 -6.07 -17.13
CA PHE A 95 -10.31 -5.75 -15.80
C PHE A 95 -11.20 -4.50 -15.82
N LYS A 96 -12.33 -4.58 -16.54
CA LYS A 96 -13.33 -3.51 -16.62
C LYS A 96 -13.93 -3.22 -15.24
N GLY A 97 -14.06 -1.96 -14.86
CA GLY A 97 -14.57 -1.59 -13.54
C GLY A 97 -13.56 -1.75 -12.38
N TYR A 98 -12.31 -2.11 -12.67
CA TYR A 98 -11.21 -2.16 -11.70
C TYR A 98 -10.90 -0.78 -11.11
N LEU A 99 -10.79 -0.70 -9.78
CA LEU A 99 -10.45 0.53 -9.04
C LEU A 99 -8.99 0.57 -8.58
N GLY A 100 -8.40 -0.59 -8.29
CA GLY A 100 -7.08 -0.68 -7.67
C GLY A 100 -6.74 -2.08 -7.18
N ALA A 101 -5.51 -2.26 -6.71
CA ALA A 101 -5.06 -3.50 -6.09
C ALA A 101 -5.00 -3.32 -4.57
N LEU A 102 -5.39 -4.37 -3.84
CA LEU A 102 -5.44 -4.41 -2.38
C LEU A 102 -4.44 -5.43 -1.87
N ASP A 103 -3.58 -5.03 -0.93
CA ASP A 103 -2.67 -5.97 -0.30
C ASP A 103 -2.20 -5.54 1.10
N GLY A 104 -1.80 -6.52 1.89
CA GLY A 104 -1.14 -6.32 3.17
C GLY A 104 0.37 -6.17 3.00
N THR A 105 1.00 -5.38 3.87
CA THR A 105 2.44 -5.35 4.02
C THR A 105 2.82 -5.28 5.49
N TYR A 106 3.92 -5.92 5.85
CA TYR A 106 4.44 -5.88 7.21
C TYR A 106 5.49 -4.77 7.35
N ILE A 107 5.43 -4.07 8.47
CA ILE A 107 6.41 -3.06 8.87
C ILE A 107 6.93 -3.42 10.25
N GLU A 108 8.24 -3.52 10.40
CA GLU A 108 8.85 -3.89 11.68
C GLU A 108 8.62 -2.82 12.75
N VAL A 109 8.32 -3.27 13.97
CA VAL A 109 7.97 -2.40 15.09
C VAL A 109 8.69 -2.81 16.36
N THR A 110 8.92 -1.83 17.24
CA THR A 110 9.43 -2.09 18.59
C THR A 110 8.26 -2.00 19.57
N ILE A 111 8.03 -3.07 20.33
CA ILE A 111 6.96 -3.15 21.32
C ILE A 111 7.44 -3.79 22.64
N PRO A 112 6.73 -3.55 23.75
CA PRO A 112 7.03 -4.20 25.02
C PRO A 112 6.90 -5.72 24.95
N GLU A 113 7.66 -6.43 25.80
CA GLU A 113 7.67 -7.91 25.86
C GLU A 113 6.27 -8.52 26.02
N SER A 114 5.40 -7.85 26.79
CA SER A 114 4.02 -8.30 27.05
C SER A 114 3.17 -8.43 25.79
N ASP A 115 3.45 -7.59 24.79
CA ASP A 115 2.63 -7.48 23.58
C ASP A 115 3.25 -8.24 22.40
N LYS A 116 4.51 -8.71 22.53
CA LYS A 116 5.24 -9.42 21.47
C LYS A 116 4.47 -10.54 20.80
N PRO A 117 3.79 -11.44 21.53
CA PRO A 117 3.06 -12.54 20.90
C PRO A 117 1.99 -12.07 19.90
N ARG A 118 1.43 -10.87 20.08
CA ARG A 118 0.37 -10.35 19.20
C ARG A 118 0.93 -9.80 17.88
N TYR A 119 2.14 -9.27 17.90
CA TYR A 119 2.78 -8.67 16.73
C TYR A 119 3.83 -9.58 16.08
N GLN A 120 4.00 -10.80 16.61
CA GLN A 120 4.88 -11.78 16.02
C GLN A 120 4.25 -12.33 14.73
N ILE A 121 4.93 -12.15 13.61
CA ILE A 121 4.56 -12.76 12.34
C ILE A 121 5.03 -14.22 12.30
N ARG A 122 4.54 -15.01 11.34
CA ARG A 122 4.90 -16.43 11.18
C ARG A 122 6.41 -16.67 11.04
N LYS A 123 7.15 -15.73 10.44
CA LYS A 123 8.63 -15.76 10.34
C LYS A 123 9.36 -15.40 11.63
N GLY A 124 8.64 -15.13 12.73
CA GLY A 124 9.21 -14.82 14.04
C GLY A 124 9.61 -13.37 14.26
N HIS A 125 9.56 -12.52 13.23
CA HIS A 125 9.77 -11.07 13.36
C HIS A 125 8.60 -10.38 14.08
N ILE A 126 8.85 -9.18 14.60
CA ILE A 126 7.84 -8.37 15.28
C ILE A 126 7.45 -7.22 14.34
N ALA A 127 6.23 -7.28 13.82
CA ALA A 127 5.76 -6.34 12.82
C ALA A 127 4.29 -5.96 13.03
N THR A 128 3.89 -4.83 12.45
CA THR A 128 2.49 -4.44 12.31
C THR A 128 2.02 -4.74 10.89
N ASN A 129 0.81 -5.27 10.75
CA ASN A 129 0.16 -5.45 9.45
C ASN A 129 -0.41 -4.09 8.99
N VAL A 130 -0.10 -3.73 7.76
CA VAL A 130 -0.58 -2.53 7.07
C VAL A 130 -1.30 -2.95 5.80
N LEU A 131 -2.62 -2.72 5.76
CA LEU A 131 -3.41 -2.96 4.56
C LEU A 131 -3.44 -1.69 3.71
N GLY A 132 -3.14 -1.81 2.43
CA GLY A 132 -3.13 -0.70 1.49
C GLY A 132 -3.90 -1.02 0.22
N VAL A 133 -4.46 0.02 -0.37
CA VAL A 133 -5.13 -0.03 -1.67
C VAL A 133 -4.54 1.06 -2.55
N CYS A 134 -4.12 0.71 -3.77
CA CYS A 134 -3.54 1.68 -4.70
C CYS A 134 -4.16 1.60 -6.10
N THR A 135 -4.14 2.73 -6.79
CA THR A 135 -4.57 2.84 -8.20
C THR A 135 -3.46 2.38 -9.15
N ARG A 136 -3.79 2.34 -10.46
CA ARG A 136 -2.86 2.00 -11.55
C ARG A 136 -1.65 2.93 -11.62
N GLU A 137 -1.83 4.16 -11.15
CA GLU A 137 -0.81 5.20 -11.08
C GLU A 137 0.00 5.15 -9.78
N LEU A 138 0.00 4.03 -9.04
CA LEU A 138 0.76 3.86 -7.79
C LEU A 138 0.43 4.91 -6.73
N LYS A 139 -0.83 5.38 -6.69
CA LYS A 139 -1.35 6.32 -5.69
C LYS A 139 -2.25 5.57 -4.72
N PHE A 140 -2.07 5.79 -3.42
CA PHE A 140 -2.88 5.16 -2.39
C PHE A 140 -4.30 5.75 -2.36
N VAL A 141 -5.29 4.88 -2.42
CA VAL A 141 -6.71 5.19 -2.18
C VAL A 141 -7.02 5.13 -0.69
N TYR A 142 -6.43 4.15 -0.01
CA TYR A 142 -6.70 3.87 1.39
C TYR A 142 -5.51 3.14 2.00
N VAL A 143 -5.16 3.48 3.24
CA VAL A 143 -4.15 2.77 4.02
C VAL A 143 -4.67 2.61 5.45
N LEU A 144 -4.70 1.37 5.93
CA LEU A 144 -4.97 1.04 7.31
C LEU A 144 -3.71 0.50 7.97
N SER A 145 -3.18 1.26 8.92
CA SER A 145 -2.02 0.87 9.73
C SER A 145 -2.43 0.37 11.12
N SER A 146 -1.46 -0.20 11.85
CA SER A 146 -1.56 -0.55 13.28
C SER A 146 -2.39 -1.79 13.60
N TRP A 147 -2.51 -2.72 12.66
CA TRP A 147 -2.99 -4.07 13.00
C TRP A 147 -1.87 -4.92 13.58
N GLU A 148 -2.25 -5.83 14.47
CA GLU A 148 -1.39 -6.85 15.04
C GLU A 148 -0.75 -7.68 13.91
N GLY A 149 0.56 -7.93 13.97
CA GLY A 149 1.26 -8.75 12.97
C GLY A 149 0.76 -10.19 12.87
N SER A 150 0.15 -10.72 13.94
CA SER A 150 -0.49 -12.04 13.93
C SER A 150 -1.90 -12.04 13.29
N ALA A 151 -2.48 -10.87 13.01
CA ALA A 151 -3.83 -10.78 12.46
C ALA A 151 -3.87 -11.27 11.01
N THR A 152 -4.84 -12.14 10.72
CA THR A 152 -5.07 -12.64 9.35
C THR A 152 -5.59 -11.53 8.44
N ASP A 153 -5.17 -11.57 7.18
CA ASP A 153 -5.54 -10.60 6.15
C ASP A 153 -7.07 -10.44 6.02
N SER A 154 -7.83 -11.55 6.11
CA SER A 154 -9.29 -11.55 6.14
C SER A 154 -9.89 -10.77 7.33
N ARG A 155 -9.26 -10.85 8.51
CA ARG A 155 -9.70 -10.13 9.70
C ARG A 155 -9.47 -8.62 9.55
N VAL A 156 -8.32 -8.25 9.00
CA VAL A 156 -7.99 -6.84 8.70
C VAL A 156 -8.96 -6.28 7.66
N LEU A 157 -9.27 -7.05 6.60
CA LEU A 157 -10.23 -6.64 5.58
C LEU A 157 -11.65 -6.43 6.14
N ARG A 158 -12.12 -7.33 7.01
CA ARG A 158 -13.45 -7.19 7.64
C ARG A 158 -13.55 -5.89 8.45
N ASP A 159 -12.51 -5.55 9.19
CA ASP A 159 -12.45 -4.29 9.91
C ASP A 159 -12.49 -3.09 8.96
N VAL A 160 -11.76 -3.13 7.85
CA VAL A 160 -11.85 -2.09 6.81
C VAL A 160 -13.27 -1.88 6.31
N ILE A 161 -14.02 -2.95 6.07
CA ILE A 161 -15.39 -2.88 5.52
C ILE A 161 -16.39 -2.36 6.57
N THR A 162 -16.25 -2.79 7.82
CA THR A 162 -17.19 -2.44 8.90
C THR A 162 -16.98 -1.05 9.49
N ARG A 163 -15.82 -0.42 9.26
CA ARG A 163 -15.52 0.92 9.76
C ARG A 163 -16.38 2.00 9.10
N HIS A 164 -16.74 3.01 9.89
CA HIS A 164 -17.50 4.19 9.43
C HIS A 164 -16.79 4.94 8.28
N ASN A 165 -15.47 5.08 8.36
CA ASN A 165 -14.59 5.63 7.31
C ASN A 165 -13.90 4.51 6.51
N GLY A 166 -14.55 3.34 6.42
CA GLY A 166 -14.06 2.17 5.73
C GLY A 166 -13.97 2.34 4.21
N LEU A 167 -13.34 1.37 3.56
CA LEU A 167 -13.23 1.34 2.10
C LEU A 167 -14.62 1.09 1.49
N LYS A 168 -15.15 2.10 0.80
CA LYS A 168 -16.42 2.00 0.09
C LYS A 168 -16.17 1.62 -1.36
N ILE A 169 -16.91 0.62 -1.84
CA ILE A 169 -16.82 0.13 -3.22
C ILE A 169 -18.11 0.53 -3.93
N PRO A 170 -18.05 1.38 -4.97
CA PRO A 170 -19.20 1.66 -5.82
C PRO A 170 -19.72 0.38 -6.47
N PHE A 171 -21.04 0.31 -6.68
CA PHE A 171 -21.66 -0.85 -7.30
C PHE A 171 -21.12 -1.08 -8.72
N GLY A 172 -20.81 -2.34 -9.06
CA GLY A 172 -20.21 -2.71 -10.34
C GLY A 172 -18.69 -2.51 -10.42
N ASN A 173 -18.04 -2.10 -9.34
CA ASN A 173 -16.60 -1.94 -9.27
C ASN A 173 -15.94 -2.89 -8.27
N TYR A 174 -14.63 -3.10 -8.41
CA TYR A 174 -13.87 -4.01 -7.54
C TYR A 174 -12.39 -3.68 -7.43
N TYR A 175 -11.76 -4.27 -6.41
CA TYR A 175 -10.32 -4.31 -6.22
C TYR A 175 -9.77 -5.72 -6.51
N LEU A 176 -8.57 -5.80 -7.06
CA LEU A 176 -7.85 -7.08 -7.16
C LEU A 176 -7.23 -7.41 -5.80
N ALA A 177 -7.55 -8.58 -5.25
CA ALA A 177 -7.09 -9.04 -3.95
C ALA A 177 -6.24 -10.31 -4.09
N ASP A 178 -5.50 -10.66 -3.04
CA ASP A 178 -4.62 -11.83 -3.02
C ASP A 178 -5.43 -13.13 -2.94
N ALA A 179 -4.79 -14.26 -3.21
CA ALA A 179 -5.34 -15.59 -2.95
C ALA A 179 -5.76 -15.78 -1.48
N ARG A 180 -5.12 -15.06 -0.55
CA ARG A 180 -5.42 -15.04 0.89
C ARG A 180 -6.78 -14.41 1.22
N TYR A 181 -7.33 -13.61 0.33
CA TYR A 181 -8.64 -12.99 0.50
C TYR A 181 -9.74 -13.84 -0.15
N THR A 182 -10.98 -13.66 0.31
CA THR A 182 -12.15 -14.35 -0.26
C THR A 182 -12.61 -13.65 -1.55
N ASN A 183 -12.82 -14.42 -2.62
CA ASN A 183 -13.51 -13.93 -3.82
C ASN A 183 -14.96 -13.58 -3.47
N SER A 184 -15.30 -12.30 -3.51
CA SER A 184 -16.59 -11.80 -3.04
C SER A 184 -16.91 -10.47 -3.71
N GLN A 185 -18.12 -9.95 -3.45
CA GLN A 185 -18.55 -8.71 -4.07
C GLN A 185 -17.58 -7.55 -3.78
N GLY A 186 -17.02 -6.99 -4.86
CA GLY A 186 -16.05 -5.90 -4.80
C GLY A 186 -14.59 -6.32 -4.61
N TYR A 187 -14.30 -7.62 -4.48
CA TYR A 187 -12.95 -8.17 -4.32
C TYR A 187 -12.74 -9.38 -5.22
N LEU A 188 -11.94 -9.21 -6.28
CA LEU A 188 -11.62 -10.26 -7.22
C LEU A 188 -10.30 -10.94 -6.84
N ALA A 189 -10.40 -12.19 -6.38
CA ALA A 189 -9.26 -13.02 -5.97
C ALA A 189 -8.88 -14.03 -7.09
N PRO A 190 -7.60 -14.45 -7.18
CA PRO A 190 -7.15 -15.46 -8.13
C PRO A 190 -7.71 -16.86 -7.83
N TYR A 191 -7.51 -17.79 -8.78
CA TYR A 191 -7.74 -19.22 -8.55
C TYR A 191 -6.70 -19.77 -7.57
N ARG A 192 -7.17 -20.52 -6.57
CA ARG A 192 -6.31 -21.16 -5.57
C ARG A 192 -5.84 -22.52 -6.08
N GLY A 193 -4.60 -22.90 -5.76
CA GLY A 193 -4.02 -24.18 -6.18
C GLY A 193 -3.54 -24.20 -7.64
N THR A 194 -3.59 -23.06 -8.32
CA THR A 194 -3.16 -22.88 -9.71
C THR A 194 -1.96 -21.92 -9.73
N ARG A 195 -1.05 -22.10 -10.69
CA ARG A 195 0.16 -21.26 -10.87
C ARG A 195 -0.18 -19.77 -10.84
N TYR A 196 0.59 -18.95 -10.12
CA TYR A 196 0.22 -17.56 -9.85
C TYR A 196 1.39 -16.59 -9.81
N HIS A 197 2.53 -16.98 -9.23
CA HIS A 197 3.64 -16.07 -9.00
C HIS A 197 4.31 -15.68 -10.32
N LEU A 198 4.64 -14.39 -10.47
CA LEU A 198 5.24 -13.84 -11.70
C LEU A 198 6.54 -14.57 -12.10
N GLN A 199 7.35 -14.94 -11.11
CA GLN A 199 8.60 -15.69 -11.26
C GLN A 199 8.41 -17.02 -11.95
N GLU A 200 7.26 -17.67 -11.73
CA GLU A 200 7.00 -18.96 -12.35
C GLU A 200 6.89 -18.77 -13.87
N TRP A 201 6.48 -17.60 -14.38
CA TRP A 201 6.28 -17.39 -15.81
C TRP A 201 7.56 -16.99 -16.59
N GLU A 202 8.73 -16.92 -15.95
CA GLU A 202 9.99 -16.47 -16.56
C GLU A 202 10.75 -17.57 -17.34
N ASP A 203 10.41 -18.85 -17.16
CA ASP A 203 11.06 -19.96 -17.88
C ASP A 203 10.49 -20.21 -19.30
N PHE A 204 11.33 -20.71 -20.22
CA PHE A 204 11.05 -20.82 -21.67
C PHE A 204 9.85 -21.72 -22.08
N ASP A 205 9.32 -22.58 -21.19
CA ASP A 205 8.16 -23.47 -21.44
C ASP A 205 6.85 -23.01 -20.75
N CYS A 206 6.79 -21.76 -20.27
CA CYS A 206 5.73 -21.25 -19.39
C CYS A 206 4.50 -20.70 -20.12
N VAL A 207 3.91 -21.51 -21.00
CA VAL A 207 2.63 -21.17 -21.63
C VAL A 207 1.48 -21.57 -20.70
N PRO A 208 0.51 -20.67 -20.41
CA PRO A 208 -0.69 -21.02 -19.66
C PRO A 208 -1.43 -22.20 -20.30
N ARG A 209 -1.71 -23.24 -19.51
CA ARG A 209 -2.31 -24.51 -19.99
C ARG A 209 -3.82 -24.46 -20.05
N ASN A 210 -4.43 -23.63 -19.21
CA ASN A 210 -5.87 -23.51 -19.09
C ASN A 210 -6.27 -22.04 -18.81
N HIS A 211 -7.57 -21.79 -18.77
CA HIS A 211 -8.13 -20.46 -18.55
C HIS A 211 -7.80 -19.91 -17.15
N GLU A 212 -7.75 -20.77 -16.12
CA GLU A 212 -7.40 -20.37 -14.75
C GLU A 212 -5.95 -19.86 -14.65
N GLU A 213 -5.01 -20.58 -15.27
CA GLU A 213 -3.59 -20.21 -15.34
C GLU A 213 -3.40 -18.89 -16.08
N TYR A 214 -4.11 -18.70 -17.20
CA TYR A 214 -4.05 -17.46 -17.97
C TYR A 214 -4.62 -16.27 -17.18
N PHE A 215 -5.75 -16.48 -16.51
CA PHE A 215 -6.34 -15.50 -15.62
C PHE A 215 -5.38 -15.14 -14.48
N ASN A 216 -4.83 -16.14 -13.78
CA ASN A 216 -3.89 -15.92 -12.68
C ASN A 216 -2.64 -15.17 -13.12
N MET A 217 -2.08 -15.48 -14.30
CA MET A 217 -0.96 -14.75 -14.89
C MET A 217 -1.31 -13.28 -15.13
N LYS A 218 -2.51 -12.98 -15.65
CA LYS A 218 -2.95 -11.59 -15.90
C LYS A 218 -3.31 -10.87 -14.61
N HIS A 219 -3.92 -11.57 -13.67
CA HIS A 219 -4.27 -11.07 -12.35
C HIS A 219 -3.01 -10.67 -11.58
N SER A 220 -1.98 -11.53 -11.53
CA SER A 220 -0.72 -11.21 -10.85
C SER A 220 0.02 -10.04 -11.50
N GLN A 221 0.04 -9.95 -12.84
CA GLN A 221 0.61 -8.79 -13.58
C GLN A 221 -0.08 -7.47 -13.23
N ALA A 222 -1.41 -7.49 -13.07
CA ALA A 222 -2.20 -6.31 -12.71
C ALA A 222 -2.03 -5.97 -11.23
N ARG A 223 -2.10 -6.97 -10.35
CA ARG A 223 -1.99 -6.81 -8.90
C ARG A 223 -0.61 -6.31 -8.46
N ASN A 224 0.47 -6.68 -9.14
CA ASN A 224 1.85 -6.29 -8.81
C ASN A 224 2.07 -4.77 -8.61
N ILE A 225 1.15 -3.91 -9.06
CA ILE A 225 1.16 -2.49 -8.75
C ILE A 225 1.13 -2.18 -7.24
N ILE A 226 0.41 -2.94 -6.40
CA ILE A 226 0.38 -2.67 -4.96
C ILE A 226 1.69 -3.03 -4.29
N GLU A 227 2.30 -4.14 -4.68
CA GLU A 227 3.64 -4.55 -4.26
C GLU A 227 4.65 -3.46 -4.63
N ARG A 228 4.66 -3.02 -5.90
CA ARG A 228 5.52 -1.92 -6.36
C ARG A 228 5.28 -0.63 -5.58
N CYS A 229 4.01 -0.31 -5.27
CA CYS A 229 3.66 0.88 -4.50
C CYS A 229 4.24 0.83 -3.09
N PHE A 230 4.13 -0.33 -2.41
CA PHE A 230 4.74 -0.54 -1.10
C PHE A 230 6.27 -0.54 -1.14
N CYS A 231 6.89 -1.13 -2.16
CA CYS A 231 8.34 -1.08 -2.34
C CYS A 231 8.83 0.36 -2.47
N LEU A 232 8.20 1.17 -3.33
CA LEU A 232 8.52 2.60 -3.46
C LEU A 232 8.33 3.36 -2.15
N LEU A 233 7.25 3.05 -1.40
CA LEU A 233 6.99 3.66 -0.11
C LEU A 233 8.12 3.35 0.90
N LYS A 234 8.51 2.08 1.03
CA LYS A 234 9.58 1.64 1.94
C LYS A 234 10.95 2.17 1.51
N LYS A 235 11.22 2.22 0.20
CA LYS A 235 12.47 2.75 -0.36
C LYS A 235 12.65 4.24 -0.03
N ARG A 236 11.59 5.02 -0.22
CA ARG A 236 11.56 6.46 0.03
C ARG A 236 11.70 6.82 1.50
N TRP A 237 11.05 6.06 2.38
CA TRP A 237 10.93 6.38 3.79
C TRP A 237 11.70 5.36 4.64
N ALA A 238 12.95 5.68 4.99
CA ALA A 238 13.79 4.78 5.78
C ALA A 238 13.19 4.42 7.14
N ILE A 239 12.31 5.25 7.69
CA ILE A 239 11.59 4.95 8.94
C ILE A 239 10.71 3.69 8.87
N LEU A 240 10.36 3.25 7.66
CA LEU A 240 9.56 2.04 7.43
C LEU A 240 10.42 0.78 7.22
N ARG A 241 11.73 0.93 7.06
CA ARG A 241 12.66 -0.18 6.75
C ARG A 241 13.33 -0.79 7.97
N SER A 242 13.24 -0.14 9.12
CA SER A 242 13.82 -0.67 10.35
C SER A 242 12.94 -0.37 11.55
N PRO A 243 13.07 -1.13 12.65
CA PRO A 243 12.20 -0.99 13.81
C PRO A 243 12.26 0.43 14.36
N SER A 244 11.10 1.06 14.47
CA SER A 244 11.02 2.42 14.96
C SER A 244 11.23 2.49 16.48
N PHE A 245 11.75 3.61 16.96
CA PHE A 245 11.85 3.93 18.39
C PHE A 245 10.55 4.57 18.94
N TYR A 246 9.58 4.84 18.07
CA TYR A 246 8.31 5.44 18.46
C TYR A 246 7.31 4.39 18.95
N PRO A 247 6.39 4.75 19.87
CA PRO A 247 5.30 3.87 20.27
C PRO A 247 4.46 3.42 19.07
N ILE A 248 3.95 2.19 19.09
CA ILE A 248 3.20 1.57 17.98
C ILE A 248 2.07 2.45 17.41
N ARG A 249 1.30 3.12 18.29
CA ARG A 249 0.21 4.02 17.88
C ARG A 249 0.72 5.24 17.11
N PHE A 250 1.90 5.73 17.48
CA PHE A 250 2.55 6.84 16.78
C PHE A 250 3.15 6.37 15.46
N GLN A 251 3.80 5.20 15.44
CA GLN A 251 4.34 4.60 14.22
C GLN A 251 3.23 4.35 13.17
N GLY A 252 2.05 3.88 13.59
CA GLY A 252 0.87 3.77 12.72
C GLY A 252 0.54 5.06 11.97
N ARG A 253 0.42 6.15 12.72
CA ARG A 253 0.17 7.48 12.14
C ARG A 253 1.29 7.92 11.20
N MET A 254 2.55 7.61 11.52
CA MET A 254 3.69 7.90 10.66
C MET A 254 3.63 7.11 9.34
N ILE A 255 3.16 5.86 9.36
CA ILE A 255 2.94 5.04 8.16
C ILE A 255 1.90 5.71 7.25
N ILE A 256 0.76 6.13 7.80
CA ILE A 256 -0.27 6.86 7.06
C ILE A 256 0.32 8.15 6.47
N ALA A 257 1.05 8.93 7.27
CA ALA A 257 1.69 10.17 6.80
C ALA A 257 2.69 9.92 5.65
N CYS A 258 3.45 8.83 5.69
CA CYS A 258 4.33 8.42 4.59
C CYS A 258 3.54 8.15 3.30
N ALA A 259 2.38 7.48 3.39
CA ALA A 259 1.51 7.21 2.24
C ALA A 259 0.88 8.50 1.69
N LEU A 260 0.48 9.44 2.56
CA LEU A 260 -0.03 10.75 2.16
C LEU A 260 1.05 11.58 1.43
N LEU A 261 2.28 11.60 1.95
CA LEU A 261 3.41 12.26 1.30
C LEU A 261 3.81 11.57 0.00
N HIS A 262 3.68 10.25 -0.09
CA HIS A 262 3.88 9.50 -1.33
C HIS A 262 2.92 9.97 -2.42
N ASN A 263 1.64 10.06 -2.11
CA ASN A 263 0.63 10.59 -3.03
C ASN A 263 0.89 12.05 -3.39
N PHE A 264 1.25 12.88 -2.41
CA PHE A 264 1.59 14.28 -2.66
C PHE A 264 2.71 14.40 -3.69
N ILE A 265 3.82 13.68 -3.51
CA ILE A 265 4.93 13.67 -4.47
C ILE A 265 4.43 13.25 -5.86
N ARG A 266 3.63 12.18 -5.95
CA ARG A 266 3.04 11.69 -7.21
C ARG A 266 1.99 12.62 -7.84
N MET A 267 1.50 13.62 -7.12
CA MET A 267 0.55 14.62 -7.63
C MET A 267 1.24 15.87 -8.16
N TYR A 268 2.38 16.23 -7.56
CA TYR A 268 3.00 17.54 -7.74
C TYR A 268 4.41 17.50 -8.31
N MET A 269 5.02 16.32 -8.44
CA MET A 269 6.31 16.14 -9.11
C MET A 269 6.10 15.38 -10.42
N ASP A 270 6.60 15.97 -11.51
CA ASP A 270 6.55 15.34 -12.85
C ASP A 270 7.53 14.17 -12.98
N VAL A 271 8.63 14.23 -12.23
CA VAL A 271 9.73 13.26 -12.28
C VAL A 271 10.02 12.80 -10.86
N ASP A 272 9.87 11.49 -10.62
CA ASP A 272 10.21 10.86 -9.34
C ASP A 272 11.53 10.07 -9.48
N PRO A 273 12.65 10.55 -8.90
CA PRO A 273 13.94 9.87 -8.99
C PRO A 273 13.92 8.41 -8.51
N GLU A 274 13.04 8.07 -7.55
CA GLU A 274 12.96 6.72 -6.99
C GLU A 274 12.32 5.72 -7.96
N GLU A 275 11.60 6.17 -8.98
CA GLU A 275 11.01 5.30 -10.00
C GLU A 275 12.03 4.83 -11.06
N TYR A 276 13.12 5.59 -11.23
CA TYR A 276 14.18 5.25 -12.19
C TYR A 276 15.18 4.24 -11.63
N THR A 277 15.19 4.02 -10.32
CA THR A 277 16.01 2.96 -9.73
C THR A 277 15.21 1.65 -9.79
N PRO A 278 15.69 0.62 -10.50
CA PRO A 278 14.99 -0.65 -10.63
C PRO A 278 14.61 -1.19 -9.27
N ILE A 279 13.35 -1.61 -9.12
CA ILE A 279 12.95 -2.41 -7.97
C ILE A 279 13.45 -3.82 -8.29
N THR A 280 14.35 -4.37 -7.48
CA THR A 280 14.85 -5.73 -7.70
C THR A 280 13.74 -6.74 -7.40
N LEU A 281 13.81 -7.95 -7.98
CA LEU A 281 12.89 -9.02 -7.60
C LEU A 281 12.95 -9.28 -6.09
N ASP A 282 14.15 -9.23 -5.48
CA ASP A 282 14.34 -9.33 -4.04
C ASP A 282 13.60 -8.25 -3.25
N GLU A 283 13.45 -7.03 -3.79
CA GLU A 283 12.69 -5.95 -3.16
C GLU A 283 11.17 -6.15 -3.27
N LEU A 284 10.71 -6.82 -4.33
CA LEU A 284 9.31 -7.21 -4.52
C LEU A 284 8.93 -8.43 -3.67
N SER A 285 9.85 -9.38 -3.49
CA SER A 285 9.68 -10.56 -2.61
C SER A 285 9.92 -10.28 -1.12
N ILE A 286 10.21 -9.02 -0.73
CA ILE A 286 10.01 -8.56 0.66
C ILE A 286 8.50 -8.52 1.00
N GLY A 287 7.61 -8.67 0.01
CA GLY A 287 6.29 -9.24 0.22
C GLY A 287 6.44 -10.71 0.63
N GLU A 288 6.58 -10.93 1.93
CA GLU A 288 6.93 -12.19 2.58
C GLU A 288 6.38 -13.44 1.88
N ASP A 289 7.23 -14.09 1.07
CA ASP A 289 6.99 -15.45 0.59
C ASP A 289 6.82 -16.36 1.82
N ILE A 290 5.59 -16.80 2.04
CA ILE A 290 5.26 -17.94 2.88
C ILE A 290 4.39 -18.85 2.01
N PRO A 291 4.83 -20.09 1.73
CA PRO A 291 3.92 -21.15 1.34
C PRO A 291 3.01 -21.44 2.54
N ASP A 292 1.81 -20.87 2.55
CA ASP A 292 0.85 -21.10 3.61
C ASP A 292 -0.01 -22.33 3.29
N GLU A 293 0.13 -23.38 4.11
CA GLU A 293 -0.95 -24.33 4.31
C GLU A 293 -2.20 -23.55 4.77
N LEU A 294 -3.25 -23.66 3.97
CA LEU A 294 -4.50 -22.92 4.04
C LEU A 294 -5.29 -23.22 5.33
N GLU A 295 -4.99 -22.56 6.44
CA GLU A 295 -5.98 -22.42 7.52
C GLU A 295 -6.87 -21.19 7.26
N SER A 296 -7.87 -21.41 6.41
CA SER A 296 -8.94 -20.45 6.16
C SER A 296 -9.96 -20.47 7.29
N THR A 297 -9.95 -19.46 8.16
CA THR A 297 -11.19 -19.08 8.86
C THR A 297 -11.99 -18.20 7.89
N ASN A 298 -12.84 -18.82 7.06
CA ASN A 298 -13.73 -18.11 6.14
C ASN A 298 -14.79 -17.35 6.95
N VAL A 299 -14.63 -16.03 7.09
CA VAL A 299 -15.60 -15.17 7.77
C VAL A 299 -16.37 -14.27 6.78
N ILE A 300 -15.87 -14.13 5.55
CA ILE A 300 -16.59 -13.52 4.43
C ILE A 300 -17.01 -14.68 3.52
N GLU A 301 -18.31 -14.81 3.26
CA GLU A 301 -18.85 -15.86 2.40
C GLU A 301 -18.41 -15.60 0.96
N ALA A 302 -17.92 -16.65 0.29
CA ALA A 302 -17.66 -16.59 -1.14
C ALA A 302 -18.98 -16.34 -1.86
N SER A 303 -18.97 -15.44 -2.84
CA SER A 303 -20.15 -15.20 -3.66
C SER A 303 -20.08 -16.10 -4.88
N ASP A 304 -21.08 -16.98 -5.03
CA ASP A 304 -21.22 -17.86 -6.20
C ASP A 304 -21.29 -17.03 -7.49
N GLU A 305 -21.98 -15.89 -7.46
CA GLU A 305 -22.07 -14.95 -8.59
C GLU A 305 -20.69 -14.43 -9.03
N TRP A 306 -19.84 -14.03 -8.08
CA TRP A 306 -18.49 -13.53 -8.38
C TRP A 306 -17.54 -14.63 -8.81
N SER A 307 -17.80 -15.86 -8.40
CA SER A 307 -17.02 -17.01 -8.83
C SER A 307 -17.35 -17.37 -10.27
N GLN A 308 -18.65 -17.43 -10.61
CA GLN A 308 -19.11 -17.62 -11.98
C GLN A 308 -18.63 -16.49 -12.90
N TRP A 309 -18.75 -15.23 -12.47
CA TRP A 309 -18.27 -14.08 -13.26
C TRP A 309 -16.77 -14.16 -13.54
N ARG A 310 -15.97 -14.60 -12.57
CA ARG A 310 -14.53 -14.83 -12.76
C ARG A 310 -14.27 -15.94 -13.78
N ASP A 311 -15.03 -17.03 -13.72
CA ASP A 311 -14.92 -18.16 -14.66
C ASP A 311 -15.26 -17.74 -16.09
N ASP A 312 -16.35 -16.98 -16.27
CA ASP A 312 -16.74 -16.42 -17.57
C ASP A 312 -15.65 -15.49 -18.13
N LEU A 313 -15.11 -14.61 -17.28
CA LEU A 313 -14.02 -13.70 -17.64
C LEU A 313 -12.74 -14.47 -18.02
N ALA A 314 -12.36 -15.48 -17.24
CA ALA A 314 -11.19 -16.31 -17.50
C ALA A 314 -11.32 -17.06 -18.84
N GLY A 315 -12.52 -17.59 -19.13
CA GLY A 315 -12.84 -18.22 -20.42
C GLY A 315 -12.67 -17.26 -21.60
N GLU A 316 -13.30 -16.08 -21.55
CA GLU A 316 -13.21 -15.07 -22.62
C GLU A 316 -11.74 -14.65 -22.88
N MET A 317 -10.99 -14.45 -21.80
CA MET A 317 -9.57 -14.09 -21.84
C MET A 317 -8.73 -15.16 -22.54
N PHE A 318 -8.96 -16.43 -22.21
CA PHE A 318 -8.21 -17.56 -22.74
C PHE A 318 -8.56 -17.83 -24.20
N ASP A 319 -9.85 -17.81 -24.57
CA ASP A 319 -10.30 -18.03 -25.95
C ASP A 319 -9.75 -16.97 -26.90
N THR A 320 -9.80 -15.70 -26.49
CA THR A 320 -9.23 -14.59 -27.28
C THR A 320 -7.71 -14.70 -27.41
N TRP A 321 -7.03 -15.24 -26.41
CA TRP A 321 -5.58 -15.45 -26.46
C TRP A 321 -5.21 -16.63 -27.36
N MET A 322 -5.98 -17.72 -27.32
CA MET A 322 -5.82 -18.86 -28.22
C MET A 322 -6.06 -18.46 -29.69
N SER A 323 -7.10 -17.65 -29.95
CA SER A 323 -7.45 -17.20 -31.30
C SER A 323 -6.42 -16.27 -31.95
N ARG A 324 -5.51 -15.67 -31.16
CA ARG A 324 -4.40 -14.83 -31.67
C ARG A 324 -3.13 -15.63 -31.98
N ARG A 325 -3.09 -16.90 -31.57
CA ARG A 325 -1.96 -17.82 -31.77
C ARG A 325 -2.21 -18.84 -32.87
N THR A 326 -3.46 -18.96 -33.31
CA THR A 326 -3.86 -19.67 -34.53
C THR A 326 -3.73 -18.72 -35.71
#